data_AF-A0A218X3M0-F1
#
_entry.id   AF-A0A218X3M0-F1
#
_cell.length_a   1.000
_cell.length_b   1.000
_cell.length_c   1.000
_cell.angle_alpha   90.00
_cell.angle_beta   90.00
_cell.angle_gamma   90.00
#
_symmetry.space_group_name_H-M   'P 1'
#
loop_
_entity.id
_entity.type
_entity.pdbx_description
1 polymer ?
#
loop_
_entity_poly.entity_id
_entity_poly.type
_entity_poly.pdbx_seq_one_letter_code
_entity_poly.pdbx_strand_id
1 'polypeptide(L)'
;MESAMLRSCSSPVLVEATKRRDVPSAPSAITCSSKSHEYIPKLEPFSRTKFERGVKEPPLIKKCENELADYCSTLEGDRSYSCWRAYFELKDLEKDFPKEDLEKLIIQAGGVKSLIGCLHGISAIHKAKKNGLALVKPLDYEDSSRRSCPIPDGLPKSPEEMEEEEKSRLPDSPFTRLLRSKGRYPAWYSPAPDHETD
;
A
#
# COMPACT_ATOMS: atom_id res chain seq x y z
N MET A 1 41.23 -47.18 13.47
CA MET A 1 40.19 -47.12 12.43
C MET A 1 39.93 -45.64 12.19
N GLU A 2 40.69 -44.96 11.33
CA GLU A 2 40.50 -44.87 9.86
C GLU A 2 39.12 -44.28 9.51
N SER A 3 38.88 -43.31 8.60
CA SER A 3 39.64 -42.58 7.58
C SER A 3 38.72 -41.41 7.11
N ALA A 4 39.18 -40.19 6.88
CA ALA A 4 39.60 -39.56 5.60
C ALA A 4 38.57 -38.59 4.95
N MET A 5 39.05 -37.36 4.66
CA MET A 5 38.89 -36.46 3.50
C MET A 5 37.48 -36.18 2.90
N LEU A 6 37.08 -34.96 2.50
CA LEU A 6 37.75 -34.01 1.61
C LEU A 6 37.29 -32.55 1.85
N ARG A 7 38.27 -31.64 1.75
CA ARG A 7 38.16 -30.19 1.69
C ARG A 7 38.06 -29.81 0.22
N SER A 8 37.00 -29.12 -0.21
CA SER A 8 36.88 -28.62 -1.58
C SER A 8 37.10 -27.11 -1.63
N CYS A 9 38.15 -26.75 -2.36
CA CYS A 9 38.59 -25.39 -2.66
C CYS A 9 37.85 -24.86 -3.91
N SER A 10 37.52 -23.58 -3.94
CA SER A 10 37.48 -22.83 -5.21
C SER A 10 37.87 -21.38 -4.96
N SER A 11 39.01 -20.99 -5.52
CA SER A 11 39.65 -19.70 -5.34
C SER A 11 39.02 -18.61 -6.22
N PRO A 12 39.07 -17.32 -5.83
CA PRO A 12 38.83 -16.20 -6.73
C PRO A 12 40.05 -15.96 -7.61
N VAL A 13 39.84 -15.84 -8.92
CA VAL A 13 40.90 -15.46 -9.88
C VAL A 13 41.04 -13.94 -9.86
N LEU A 14 42.08 -13.48 -9.16
CA LEU A 14 42.66 -12.15 -9.26
C LEU A 14 43.79 -12.23 -10.28
N VAL A 15 43.70 -11.44 -11.36
CA VAL A 15 44.81 -11.24 -12.30
C VAL A 15 45.12 -9.75 -12.33
N GLU A 16 46.19 -9.39 -11.66
CA GLU A 16 46.93 -8.15 -11.87
C GLU A 16 48.32 -8.54 -12.39
N ALA A 17 48.73 -7.98 -13.53
CA ALA A 17 50.11 -8.04 -13.96
C ALA A 17 50.46 -6.83 -14.85
N THR A 18 51.13 -5.88 -14.22
CA THR A 18 52.39 -5.25 -14.64
C THR A 18 52.51 -4.59 -16.03
N LYS A 19 52.71 -3.27 -15.93
CA LYS A 19 53.31 -2.30 -16.85
C LYS A 19 54.68 -2.74 -17.42
N ARG A 20 54.90 -2.59 -18.74
CA ARG A 20 56.06 -1.97 -19.45
C ARG A 20 56.29 -2.55 -20.87
N ARG A 21 56.09 -1.72 -21.90
CA ARG A 21 57.11 -1.22 -22.86
C ARG A 21 56.46 -0.56 -24.08
N ASP A 22 56.90 0.66 -24.37
CA ASP A 22 56.61 1.46 -25.56
C ASP A 22 57.04 0.77 -26.86
N VAL A 23 56.10 0.70 -27.83
CA VAL A 23 56.37 0.69 -29.28
C VAL A 23 55.21 1.42 -29.96
N PRO A 24 55.45 2.43 -30.82
CA PRO A 24 54.38 3.13 -31.52
C PRO A 24 53.94 2.30 -32.72
N SER A 25 52.78 1.66 -32.65
CA SER A 25 52.14 1.04 -33.80
C SER A 25 50.98 1.92 -34.28
N ALA A 26 51.04 2.29 -35.55
CA ALA A 26 50.22 3.27 -36.25
C ALA A 26 48.69 3.18 -35.97
N PRO A 27 47.94 4.29 -36.09
CA PRO A 27 46.49 4.23 -36.06
C PRO A 27 46.03 3.36 -37.23
N SER A 28 45.47 2.21 -36.90
CA SER A 28 44.80 1.37 -37.88
C SER A 28 43.59 2.15 -38.37
N ALA A 29 43.72 2.79 -39.53
CA ALA A 29 42.62 3.37 -40.25
C ALA A 29 41.62 2.23 -40.53
N ILE A 30 40.51 2.24 -39.79
CA ILE A 30 39.40 1.32 -40.03
C ILE A 30 38.81 1.75 -41.38
N THR A 31 39.29 1.10 -42.43
CA THR A 31 38.72 1.18 -43.76
C THR A 31 37.44 0.36 -43.72
N CYS A 32 36.33 1.02 -43.40
CA CYS A 32 35.01 0.45 -43.55
C CYS A 32 34.80 0.12 -45.03
N SER A 33 34.98 -1.14 -45.40
CA SER A 33 34.59 -1.63 -46.71
C SER A 33 33.08 -1.45 -46.84
N SER A 34 32.66 -0.39 -47.52
CA SER A 34 31.29 -0.20 -48.00
C SER A 34 31.01 -1.27 -49.06
N LYS A 35 30.71 -2.49 -48.61
CA LYS A 35 30.06 -3.48 -49.45
C LYS A 35 28.60 -3.04 -49.55
N SER A 36 28.17 -2.74 -50.77
CA SER A 36 26.79 -2.52 -51.18
C SER A 36 25.93 -3.70 -50.77
N HIS A 37 25.41 -3.65 -49.56
CA HIS A 37 24.42 -4.57 -49.06
C HIS A 37 23.07 -3.90 -49.35
N GLU A 38 22.50 -4.17 -50.53
CA GLU A 38 21.19 -3.67 -50.96
C GLU A 38 20.02 -4.19 -50.11
N TYR A 39 20.29 -4.90 -49.02
CA TYR A 39 19.27 -5.37 -48.09
C TYR A 39 19.88 -5.59 -46.71
N ILE A 40 20.21 -4.52 -45.99
CA ILE A 40 20.23 -4.56 -44.54
C ILE A 40 18.81 -4.17 -44.12
N PRO A 41 18.00 -5.09 -43.57
CA PRO A 41 16.72 -4.72 -42.98
C PRO A 41 17.02 -3.68 -41.90
N LYS A 42 16.61 -2.43 -42.14
CA LYS A 42 16.79 -1.35 -41.16
C LYS A 42 16.01 -1.75 -39.92
N LEU A 43 16.73 -2.20 -38.90
CA LEU A 43 16.13 -2.46 -37.59
C LEU A 43 15.64 -1.11 -37.06
N GLU A 44 14.39 -1.12 -36.61
CA GLU A 44 13.78 0.00 -35.90
C GLU A 44 14.72 0.52 -34.80
N PRO A 45 14.80 1.85 -34.59
CA PRO A 45 15.64 2.44 -33.57
C PRO A 45 15.46 1.75 -32.21
N PHE A 46 16.55 1.39 -31.54
CA PHE A 46 16.51 0.78 -30.21
C PHE A 46 15.92 1.72 -29.13
N SER A 47 15.72 3.00 -29.46
CA SER A 47 15.03 4.02 -28.64
C SER A 47 13.51 3.89 -28.67
N ARG A 48 12.99 2.67 -28.72
CA ARG A 48 11.60 2.40 -28.37
C ARG A 48 11.43 2.59 -26.87
N THR A 49 10.46 3.40 -26.45
CA THR A 49 10.10 3.50 -25.02
C THR A 49 9.72 2.10 -24.50
N LYS A 50 9.90 1.80 -23.21
CA LYS A 50 9.59 0.47 -22.64
C LYS A 50 8.18 -0.02 -22.99
N PHE A 51 7.27 0.90 -23.29
CA PHE A 51 5.90 0.64 -23.72
C PHE A 51 5.79 0.08 -25.16
N GLU A 52 6.66 0.48 -26.07
CA GLU A 52 6.60 0.16 -27.51
C GLU A 52 7.20 -1.21 -27.85
N ARG A 53 7.96 -1.80 -26.91
CA ARG A 53 8.40 -3.20 -26.93
C ARG A 53 7.36 -4.16 -26.31
N GLY A 54 6.27 -3.62 -25.75
CA GLY A 54 5.12 -4.36 -25.23
C GLY A 54 4.32 -4.98 -26.37
N VAL A 55 4.79 -6.11 -26.86
CA VAL A 55 4.03 -7.06 -27.67
C VAL A 55 2.66 -7.26 -27.03
N LYS A 56 1.63 -6.59 -27.55
CA LYS A 56 0.22 -7.01 -27.51
C LYS A 56 -0.18 -7.69 -26.19
N GLU A 57 0.20 -7.11 -25.05
CA GLU A 57 -0.10 -7.74 -23.78
C GLU A 57 -1.63 -7.78 -23.66
N PRO A 58 -2.20 -8.92 -23.22
CA PRO A 58 -3.61 -8.93 -22.86
C PRO A 58 -3.86 -7.74 -21.95
N PRO A 59 -4.96 -6.98 -22.15
CA PRO A 59 -5.26 -5.82 -21.31
C PRO A 59 -5.11 -6.23 -19.86
N LEU A 60 -4.44 -5.41 -19.05
CA LEU A 60 -3.99 -5.77 -17.71
C LEU A 60 -5.14 -6.35 -16.87
N ILE A 61 -6.35 -5.83 -17.09
CA ILE A 61 -7.62 -6.31 -16.56
C ILE A 61 -7.83 -7.81 -16.80
N LYS A 62 -7.69 -8.31 -18.03
CA LYS A 62 -7.86 -9.74 -18.37
C LYS A 62 -6.82 -10.63 -17.69
N LYS A 63 -5.59 -10.15 -17.53
CA LYS A 63 -4.56 -10.91 -16.79
C LYS A 63 -4.98 -11.06 -15.33
N CYS A 64 -5.40 -9.96 -14.71
CA CYS A 64 -5.83 -9.97 -13.32
C CYS A 64 -7.11 -10.77 -13.09
N GLU A 65 -8.03 -10.81 -14.06
CA GLU A 65 -9.20 -11.68 -14.02
C GLU A 65 -8.83 -13.15 -13.98
N ASN A 66 -7.90 -13.57 -14.82
CA ASN A 66 -7.40 -14.95 -14.82
C ASN A 66 -6.69 -15.27 -13.50
N GLU A 67 -5.81 -14.38 -13.03
CA GLU A 67 -5.12 -14.55 -11.74
C GLU A 67 -6.09 -14.60 -10.55
N LEU A 68 -7.16 -13.80 -10.58
CA LEU A 68 -8.23 -13.84 -9.59
C LEU A 68 -8.94 -15.20 -9.63
N ALA A 69 -9.34 -15.67 -10.82
CA ALA A 69 -10.02 -16.94 -10.98
C ALA A 69 -9.15 -18.11 -10.48
N ASP A 70 -7.88 -18.11 -10.86
CA ASP A 70 -6.88 -19.09 -10.40
C ASP A 70 -6.75 -19.03 -8.89
N TYR A 71 -6.60 -17.84 -8.30
CA TYR A 71 -6.51 -17.68 -6.85
C TYR A 71 -7.78 -18.12 -6.12
N CYS A 72 -8.97 -17.76 -6.61
CA CYS A 72 -10.24 -18.16 -6.01
C CYS A 72 -10.43 -19.69 -6.04
N SER A 73 -9.89 -20.38 -7.06
CA SER A 73 -9.93 -21.85 -7.15
C SER A 73 -9.07 -22.56 -6.09
N THR A 74 -8.06 -21.87 -5.54
CA THR A 74 -7.21 -22.42 -4.47
C THR A 74 -7.79 -22.24 -3.07
N LEU A 75 -8.86 -21.47 -2.93
CA LEU A 75 -9.49 -21.16 -1.65
C LEU A 75 -10.73 -22.05 -1.43
N GLU A 76 -11.05 -22.29 -0.15
CA GLU A 76 -12.26 -23.01 0.27
C GLU A 76 -13.08 -22.18 1.27
N GLY A 77 -14.36 -22.52 1.41
CA GLY A 77 -15.30 -21.91 2.35
C GLY A 77 -15.65 -20.45 2.05
N ASP A 78 -15.86 -19.63 3.09
CA ASP A 78 -16.33 -18.25 2.94
C ASP A 78 -15.32 -17.36 2.19
N ARG A 79 -14.03 -17.70 2.27
CA ARG A 79 -12.97 -16.97 1.56
C ARG A 79 -13.06 -17.17 0.06
N SER A 80 -13.41 -18.36 -0.42
CA SER A 80 -13.60 -18.60 -1.85
C SER A 80 -14.85 -17.89 -2.35
N TYR A 81 -15.94 -17.91 -1.58
CA TYR A 81 -17.15 -17.16 -1.91
C TYR A 81 -16.89 -15.65 -2.02
N SER A 82 -16.19 -15.06 -1.04
CA SER A 82 -15.80 -13.64 -1.10
C SER A 82 -14.90 -13.35 -2.31
N CYS A 83 -13.94 -14.23 -2.60
CA CYS A 83 -13.04 -14.08 -3.75
C CYS A 83 -13.82 -14.07 -5.09
N TRP A 84 -14.71 -15.04 -5.30
CA TRP A 84 -15.55 -15.10 -6.50
C TRP A 84 -16.50 -13.90 -6.58
N ARG A 85 -16.98 -13.41 -5.44
CA ARG A 85 -17.77 -12.17 -5.40
C ARG A 85 -16.95 -10.98 -5.88
N ALA A 86 -15.70 -10.85 -5.47
CA ALA A 86 -14.81 -9.78 -5.94
C ALA A 86 -14.55 -9.91 -7.46
N TYR A 87 -14.42 -11.12 -7.99
CA TYR A 87 -14.31 -11.36 -9.44
C TYR A 87 -15.51 -10.78 -10.21
N PHE A 88 -16.74 -11.02 -9.74
CA PHE A 88 -17.93 -10.44 -10.36
C PHE A 88 -18.00 -8.92 -10.19
N GLU A 89 -17.58 -8.40 -9.03
CA GLU A 89 -17.53 -6.97 -8.81
C GLU A 89 -16.52 -6.27 -9.73
N LEU A 90 -15.37 -6.88 -10.02
CA LEU A 90 -14.43 -6.38 -11.03
C LEU A 90 -15.09 -6.31 -12.42
N LYS A 91 -15.87 -7.32 -12.79
CA LYS A 91 -16.62 -7.35 -14.06
C LYS A 91 -17.73 -6.32 -14.15
N ASP A 92 -18.35 -5.98 -13.02
CA ASP A 92 -19.33 -4.91 -12.99
C ASP A 92 -18.65 -3.54 -13.07
N LEU A 93 -17.53 -3.36 -12.37
CA LEU A 93 -16.73 -2.14 -12.47
C LEU A 93 -16.15 -1.95 -13.89
N GLU A 94 -15.81 -3.01 -14.62
CA GLU A 94 -15.41 -2.95 -16.05
C GLU A 94 -16.48 -2.30 -16.94
N LYS A 95 -17.75 -2.39 -16.57
CA LYS A 95 -18.87 -1.77 -17.31
C LYS A 95 -19.08 -0.30 -16.93
N ASP A 96 -18.84 0.03 -15.66
CA ASP A 96 -19.16 1.35 -15.09
C ASP A 96 -17.97 2.34 -15.16
N PHE A 97 -16.73 1.84 -15.15
CA PHE A 97 -15.50 2.64 -15.13
C PHE A 97 -14.73 2.60 -16.45
N PRO A 98 -13.99 3.67 -16.79
CA PRO A 98 -13.03 3.62 -17.90
C PRO A 98 -11.90 2.63 -17.58
N LYS A 99 -11.38 1.97 -18.62
CA LYS A 99 -10.39 0.90 -18.49
C LYS A 99 -9.11 1.40 -17.81
N GLU A 100 -8.73 2.64 -18.08
CA GLU A 100 -7.52 3.27 -17.55
C GLU A 100 -7.56 3.39 -16.02
N ASP A 101 -8.73 3.67 -15.43
CA ASP A 101 -8.86 3.82 -13.98
C ASP A 101 -8.88 2.46 -13.28
N LEU A 102 -9.41 1.43 -13.92
CA LEU A 102 -9.34 0.05 -13.42
C LEU A 102 -7.90 -0.49 -13.48
N GLU A 103 -7.14 -0.16 -14.52
CA GLU A 103 -5.74 -0.54 -14.60
C GLU A 103 -4.90 0.14 -13.51
N LYS A 104 -5.14 1.43 -13.24
CA LYS A 104 -4.51 2.12 -12.10
C LYS A 104 -4.87 1.46 -10.77
N LEU A 105 -6.13 1.05 -10.59
CA LEU A 105 -6.57 0.35 -9.39
C LEU A 105 -5.80 -0.95 -9.18
N ILE A 106 -5.69 -1.75 -10.24
CA ILE A 106 -4.97 -3.02 -10.24
C ILE A 106 -3.50 -2.80 -9.85
N ILE A 107 -2.85 -1.79 -10.44
CA ILE A 107 -1.46 -1.44 -10.14
C ILE A 107 -1.31 -0.99 -8.68
N GLN A 108 -2.23 -0.15 -8.20
CA GLN A 108 -2.22 0.38 -6.83
C GLN A 108 -2.46 -0.71 -5.78
N ALA A 109 -3.31 -1.69 -6.08
CA ALA A 109 -3.60 -2.79 -5.17
C ALA A 109 -2.37 -3.70 -4.94
N GLY A 110 -1.44 -3.77 -5.91
CA GLY A 110 -0.15 -4.44 -5.76
C GLY A 110 -0.23 -5.97 -5.57
N GLY A 111 -1.39 -6.59 -5.81
CA GLY A 111 -1.59 -8.04 -5.75
C GLY A 111 -3.03 -8.48 -5.56
N VAL A 112 -3.35 -9.71 -5.98
CA VAL A 112 -4.72 -10.28 -5.98
C VAL A 112 -5.39 -10.31 -4.61
N LYS A 113 -4.66 -10.63 -3.53
CA LYS A 113 -5.22 -10.66 -2.17
C LYS A 113 -5.71 -9.29 -1.69
N SER A 114 -4.92 -8.26 -1.96
CA SER A 114 -5.27 -6.86 -1.63
C SER A 114 -6.40 -6.38 -2.54
N LEU A 115 -6.31 -6.70 -3.83
CA LEU A 115 -7.30 -6.33 -4.84
C LEU A 115 -8.70 -6.82 -4.49
N ILE A 116 -8.86 -8.06 -3.98
CA ILE A 116 -10.17 -8.58 -3.53
C ILE A 116 -10.83 -7.64 -2.52
N GLY A 117 -10.07 -7.17 -1.52
CA GLY A 117 -10.58 -6.23 -0.51
C GLY A 117 -10.91 -4.86 -1.11
N CYS A 118 -10.04 -4.35 -1.99
CA CYS A 118 -10.28 -3.09 -2.70
C CYS A 118 -11.56 -3.13 -3.53
N LEU A 119 -11.80 -4.24 -4.25
CA LEU A 119 -12.98 -4.43 -5.09
C LEU A 119 -14.27 -4.44 -4.26
N HIS A 120 -14.28 -5.14 -3.13
CA HIS A 120 -15.40 -5.11 -2.20
C HIS A 120 -15.68 -3.69 -1.69
N GLY A 121 -14.64 -2.96 -1.29
CA GLY A 121 -14.78 -1.58 -0.81
C GLY A 121 -15.35 -0.64 -1.87
N ILE A 122 -14.80 -0.69 -3.09
CA ILE A 122 -15.24 0.17 -4.20
C ILE A 122 -16.64 -0.21 -4.65
N SER A 123 -16.97 -1.50 -4.74
CA SER A 123 -18.31 -1.95 -5.09
C SER A 123 -19.34 -1.50 -4.04
N ALA A 124 -18.99 -1.57 -2.75
CA ALA A 124 -19.86 -1.09 -1.67
C ALA A 124 -20.11 0.42 -1.78
N ILE A 125 -19.06 1.22 -2.02
CA ILE A 125 -19.17 2.68 -2.23
C ILE A 125 -20.00 2.98 -3.49
N HIS A 126 -19.77 2.24 -4.57
CA HIS A 126 -20.47 2.41 -5.84
C HIS A 126 -21.97 2.10 -5.70
N LYS A 127 -22.32 1.00 -5.02
CA LYS A 127 -23.71 0.62 -4.72
C LYS A 127 -24.37 1.65 -3.80
N ALA A 128 -23.68 2.14 -2.77
CA ALA A 128 -24.19 3.18 -1.88
C ALA A 128 -24.46 4.50 -2.64
N LYS A 129 -23.57 4.87 -3.56
CA LYS A 129 -23.73 6.03 -4.44
C LYS A 129 -24.94 5.89 -5.37
N LYS A 130 -25.15 4.70 -5.95
CA LYS A 130 -26.29 4.41 -6.84
C LYS A 130 -27.64 4.40 -6.11
N ASN A 131 -27.66 3.97 -4.85
CA ASN A 131 -28.88 3.83 -4.05
C ASN A 131 -29.33 5.11 -3.32
N GLY A 132 -28.74 6.28 -3.63
CA GLY A 132 -29.30 7.57 -3.22
C GLY A 132 -28.75 8.16 -1.91
N LEU A 133 -27.58 7.73 -1.43
CA LEU A 133 -26.83 8.52 -0.46
C LEU A 133 -25.91 9.47 -1.21
N ALA A 134 -26.45 10.65 -1.54
CA ALA A 134 -25.65 11.82 -1.85
C ALA A 134 -24.89 12.26 -0.58
N LEU A 135 -23.80 11.58 -0.23
CA LEU A 135 -22.92 12.02 0.85
C LEU A 135 -21.59 12.49 0.28
N VAL A 136 -21.58 13.82 0.08
CA VAL A 136 -20.48 14.76 0.32
C VAL A 136 -19.32 14.73 -0.68
N LYS A 137 -19.04 15.94 -1.16
CA LYS A 137 -17.89 16.40 -1.94
C LYS A 137 -16.58 15.76 -1.44
N PRO A 138 -15.55 15.61 -2.30
CA PRO A 138 -14.23 15.20 -1.83
C PRO A 138 -13.79 16.18 -0.74
N LEU A 139 -13.67 15.67 0.49
CA LEU A 139 -13.08 16.41 1.59
C LEU A 139 -11.61 16.61 1.27
N ASP A 140 -11.21 17.88 1.24
CA ASP A 140 -9.83 18.29 1.46
C ASP A 140 -9.25 17.49 2.62
N TYR A 141 -8.06 16.97 2.39
CA TYR A 141 -7.21 16.43 3.45
C TYR A 141 -6.88 17.59 4.38
N GLU A 142 -7.57 17.67 5.51
CA GLU A 142 -6.97 18.20 6.72
C GLU A 142 -7.17 17.23 7.88
N ASP A 143 -6.07 17.11 8.59
CA ASP A 143 -5.73 16.17 9.63
C ASP A 143 -6.83 16.05 10.70
N SER A 144 -7.37 14.84 10.88
CA SER A 144 -7.78 14.37 12.20
C SER A 144 -8.13 12.89 12.15
N SER A 145 -7.18 12.09 12.64
CA SER A 145 -7.43 10.77 13.21
C SER A 145 -8.74 10.79 14.02
N ARG A 146 -9.78 10.14 13.49
CA ARG A 146 -11.09 9.99 14.14
C ARG A 146 -10.89 9.29 15.49
N ARG A 147 -10.79 10.07 16.56
CA ARG A 147 -11.18 9.61 17.89
C ARG A 147 -12.68 9.34 17.81
N SER A 148 -13.06 8.07 17.86
CA SER A 148 -14.45 7.64 18.07
C SER A 148 -14.87 7.85 19.53
N CYS A 149 -14.56 9.02 20.08
CA CYS A 149 -15.03 9.42 21.39
C CYS A 149 -16.22 10.35 21.17
N PRO A 150 -17.38 10.08 21.78
CA PRO A 150 -18.44 11.07 21.88
C PRO A 150 -17.86 12.35 22.44
N ILE A 151 -18.09 13.47 21.77
CA ILE A 151 -17.81 14.77 22.35
C ILE A 151 -18.77 14.90 23.52
N PRO A 152 -18.30 15.09 24.77
CA PRO A 152 -19.20 15.24 25.89
C PRO A 152 -20.09 16.45 25.63
N ASP A 153 -21.41 16.24 25.74
CA ASP A 153 -22.40 17.32 25.76
C ASP A 153 -21.92 18.30 26.83
N GLY A 154 -21.59 19.54 26.44
CA GLY A 154 -21.00 20.55 27.33
C GLY A 154 -21.92 21.05 28.44
N LEU A 155 -22.89 20.23 28.87
CA LEU A 155 -23.80 20.49 29.96
C LEU A 155 -23.10 20.15 31.29
N PRO A 156 -23.15 21.02 32.31
CA PRO A 156 -22.66 20.68 33.63
C PRO A 156 -23.40 19.44 34.13
N LYS A 157 -22.65 18.48 34.70
CA LYS A 157 -23.21 17.24 35.26
C LYS A 157 -24.35 17.56 36.22
N SER A 158 -25.44 16.80 36.13
CA SER A 158 -26.54 16.96 37.07
C SER A 158 -26.09 16.57 38.49
N PRO A 159 -26.70 17.14 39.54
CA PRO A 159 -26.31 16.83 40.92
C PRO A 159 -26.52 15.34 41.26
N GLU A 160 -27.50 14.70 40.64
CA GLU A 160 -27.79 13.26 40.79
C GLU A 160 -26.66 12.40 40.20
N GLU A 161 -26.14 12.74 39.01
CA GLU A 161 -25.02 12.03 38.39
C GLU A 161 -23.71 12.16 39.18
N MET A 162 -23.50 13.30 39.85
CA MET A 162 -22.32 13.46 40.73
C MET A 162 -22.38 12.51 41.94
N GLU A 163 -23.54 12.36 42.56
CA GLU A 163 -23.70 11.45 43.71
C GLU A 163 -23.55 9.98 43.32
N GLU A 164 -24.04 9.59 42.14
CA GLU A 164 -23.88 8.22 41.62
C GLU A 164 -22.42 7.89 41.25
N GLU A 165 -21.69 8.86 40.68
CA GLU A 165 -20.26 8.72 40.43
C GLU A 165 -19.45 8.59 41.73
N GLU A 166 -19.88 9.21 42.83
CA GLU A 166 -19.23 9.05 44.12
C GLU A 166 -19.55 7.69 44.76
N LYS A 167 -20.79 7.23 44.64
CA LYS A 167 -21.26 5.97 45.24
C LYS A 167 -20.72 4.73 44.53
N SER A 168 -20.43 4.83 43.24
CA SER A 168 -19.87 3.74 42.42
C SER A 168 -18.34 3.62 42.51
N ARG A 169 -17.65 4.53 43.20
CA ARG A 169 -16.19 4.49 43.35
C ARG A 169 -15.74 3.41 44.32
N LEU A 170 -14.64 2.76 43.98
CA LEU A 170 -13.93 1.86 44.89
C LEU A 170 -13.49 2.62 46.15
N PRO A 171 -13.41 1.94 47.30
CA PRO A 171 -12.99 2.58 48.55
C PRO A 171 -11.57 3.15 48.40
N ASP A 172 -11.48 4.47 48.48
CA ASP A 172 -10.24 5.21 48.39
C ASP A 172 -9.44 5.13 49.70
N SER A 173 -8.12 5.09 49.58
CA SER A 173 -7.20 5.28 50.72
C SER A 173 -7.34 6.71 51.28
N PRO A 174 -7.20 6.93 52.60
CA PRO A 174 -7.30 8.26 53.21
C PRO A 174 -6.34 9.30 52.59
N PHE A 175 -5.20 8.86 52.05
CA PHE A 175 -4.24 9.73 51.37
C PHE A 175 -4.75 10.25 50.01
N THR A 176 -5.39 9.40 49.20
CA THR A 176 -5.91 9.79 47.88
C THR A 176 -7.14 10.70 48.01
N ARG A 177 -7.95 10.49 49.05
CA ARG A 177 -9.05 11.40 49.42
C ARG A 177 -8.55 12.81 49.75
N LEU A 178 -7.46 12.91 50.51
CA LEU A 178 -6.86 14.21 50.90
C LEU A 178 -6.28 14.98 49.70
N LEU A 179 -5.64 14.29 48.75
CA LEU A 179 -5.09 14.94 47.56
C LEU A 179 -6.17 15.55 46.67
N ARG A 180 -7.32 14.87 46.56
CA ARG A 180 -8.49 15.35 45.84
C ARG A 180 -9.12 16.58 46.51
N SER A 181 -9.35 16.55 47.83
CA SER A 181 -9.94 17.69 48.54
C SER A 181 -9.04 18.92 48.57
N LYS A 182 -7.72 18.75 48.48
CA LYS A 182 -6.75 19.84 48.37
C LYS A 182 -6.56 20.39 46.95
N GLY A 183 -7.39 19.96 45.99
CA GLY A 183 -7.40 20.50 44.63
C GLY A 183 -6.09 20.31 43.87
N ARG A 184 -5.23 19.39 44.31
CA ARG A 184 -3.91 19.20 43.71
C ARG A 184 -4.01 18.12 42.64
N TYR A 185 -4.13 18.57 41.40
CA TYR A 185 -4.08 17.68 40.25
C TYR A 185 -2.73 16.94 40.21
N PRO A 186 -2.71 15.67 39.79
CA PRO A 186 -1.46 14.93 39.57
C PRO A 186 -0.52 15.69 38.63
N ALA A 187 0.79 15.48 38.78
CA ALA A 187 1.80 16.22 38.01
C ALA A 187 1.68 16.08 36.47
N TRP A 188 0.96 15.06 35.98
CA TRP A 188 0.74 14.79 34.56
C TRP A 188 -0.58 15.37 34.03
N TYR A 189 -1.43 15.95 34.88
CA TYR A 189 -2.71 16.52 34.48
C TYR A 189 -2.78 18.00 34.87
N SER A 190 -3.07 18.86 33.89
CA SER A 190 -3.38 20.26 34.10
C SER A 190 -4.71 20.55 33.41
N PRO A 191 -5.76 20.94 34.15
CA PRO A 191 -7.00 21.39 33.53
C PRO A 191 -6.72 22.58 32.61
N ALA A 192 -7.39 22.64 31.47
CA ALA A 192 -7.32 23.82 30.61
C ALA A 192 -7.93 25.03 31.35
N PRO A 193 -7.37 26.24 31.21
CA PRO A 193 -7.95 27.43 31.83
C PRO A 193 -9.36 27.66 31.31
N ASP A 194 -10.31 27.88 32.22
CA ASP A 194 -11.66 28.33 31.86
C ASP A 194 -11.53 29.70 31.19
N HIS A 195 -11.99 29.81 29.94
CA HIS A 195 -12.01 31.08 29.24
C HIS A 195 -13.24 31.85 29.73
N GLU A 196 -13.02 32.97 30.41
CA GLU A 196 -14.08 33.88 30.81
C GLU A 196 -14.76 34.44 29.56
N THR A 197 -16.03 34.11 29.36
CA THR A 197 -16.93 34.87 28.47
C THR A 197 -17.63 35.95 29.30
N ASP A 198 -17.38 37.20 28.89
CA ASP A 198 -17.96 38.48 29.35
C ASP A 198 -19.50 38.48 29.38
#